data_AF-A0A971K2G7-F1
#
_entry.id   AF-A0A971K2G7-F1
#
_cell.length_a   1.000
_cell.length_b   1.000
_cell.length_c   1.000
_cell.angle_alpha   90.00
_cell.angle_beta   90.00
_cell.angle_gamma   90.00
#
_symmetry.space_group_name_H-M   'P 1'
#
loop_
_entity.id
_entity.type
_entity.pdbx_description
1 polymer ?
#
loop_
_entity_poly.entity_id
_entity_poly.type
_entity_poly.pdbx_seq_one_letter_code
_entity_poly.pdbx_strand_id
1 'polypeptide(L)'
;MVRQAFTKTAYENPDDFIYGKSLHPVVLKNNMIIGGGTIYPEINFTLPPMSITQDSMAEVIQNYKDIITGICERAKELYVPGFVTEIETLPPMTFNPKWGIEVCKTVVDIIKEYEVRYGVKGAVRATPNDIREGSDLEHMWHGRHWNAILETFEGCAKAGANFLAIESVGGKEVHDEAVMYCDIKKSIFALSILGCKDMEHLWSEIVKIAERTGSIASGDTACGFANTAMVLADKKYIPRVFAAAVRVISAVRSLVAIECGAKGPHKDCGYEGVYIKAITGTPISTEGRTAACAHLSPVGNIAACVADLWSNESIQNIKLLSGMAPVVSFEQLVYDCRLMNTATAKGHESALLLRDIHADSDSSLDPQAYVLRPDVVLEISKELVKTEGYYNRSKKAASLALFHMQKAYDNGMLLLDDKEQMWLENLAETVDKLPEDADEFTEEMIGECDKLDPRKYDI
;
A
#
# COMPACT_ATOMS: atom_id res chain seq x y z
N MET A 1 21.07 -11.14 4.08
CA MET A 1 21.04 -9.97 4.98
C MET A 1 20.42 -10.45 6.28
N VAL A 2 20.90 -10.02 7.46
CA VAL A 2 20.27 -10.41 8.73
C VAL A 2 18.95 -9.65 8.84
N ARG A 3 17.83 -10.37 8.89
CA ARG A 3 16.48 -9.80 8.97
C ARG A 3 16.34 -8.95 10.24
N GLN A 4 15.73 -7.78 10.12
CA GLN A 4 15.39 -6.96 11.27
C GLN A 4 14.07 -7.44 11.87
N ALA A 5 14.06 -7.83 13.14
CA ALA A 5 12.83 -8.13 13.87
C ALA A 5 12.37 -6.87 14.63
N PHE A 6 11.11 -6.46 14.45
CA PHE A 6 10.52 -5.37 15.23
C PHE A 6 9.88 -5.90 16.50
N THR A 7 10.44 -5.51 17.65
CA THR A 7 9.97 -5.90 18.99
C THR A 7 9.43 -4.72 19.82
N LYS A 8 9.42 -3.53 19.23
CA LYS A 8 8.87 -2.30 19.79
C LYS A 8 8.35 -1.40 18.68
N THR A 9 7.41 -0.53 19.00
CA THR A 9 6.94 0.54 18.13
C THR A 9 7.97 1.67 18.03
N ALA A 10 7.98 2.37 16.90
CA ALA A 10 8.82 3.56 16.73
C ALA A 10 8.15 4.79 17.36
N TYR A 11 6.82 4.85 17.31
CA TYR A 11 6.01 5.91 17.92
C TYR A 11 5.39 5.43 19.24
N GLU A 12 5.53 6.24 20.28
CA GLU A 12 4.92 5.98 21.59
C GLU A 12 3.79 6.94 21.92
N ASN A 13 3.93 8.20 21.52
CA ASN A 13 2.96 9.27 21.74
C ASN A 13 2.13 9.49 20.47
N PRO A 14 0.79 9.41 20.55
CA PRO A 14 -0.11 9.77 19.46
C PRO A 14 0.18 11.14 18.85
N ASP A 15 0.59 12.14 19.62
CA ASP A 15 0.83 13.49 19.11
C ASP A 15 2.04 13.56 18.16
N ASP A 16 3.01 12.66 18.29
CA ASP A 16 4.14 12.57 17.36
C ASP A 16 3.77 11.84 16.06
N PHE A 17 2.65 11.12 16.05
CA PHE A 17 2.17 10.29 14.94
C PHE A 17 1.22 11.09 14.04
N ILE A 18 1.82 11.77 13.05
CA ILE A 18 1.15 12.75 12.19
C ILE A 18 1.69 12.72 10.76
N TYR A 19 0.90 13.22 9.81
CA TYR A 19 1.28 13.35 8.41
C TYR A 19 2.52 14.23 8.19
N GLY A 20 3.19 14.01 7.06
CA GLY A 20 4.36 14.74 6.58
C GLY A 20 5.65 14.44 7.34
N LYS A 21 5.59 13.84 8.54
CA LYS A 21 6.75 13.59 9.40
C LYS A 21 6.90 12.10 9.72
N SER A 22 8.12 11.59 9.49
CA SER A 22 8.53 10.23 9.82
C SER A 22 9.83 10.23 10.63
N LEU A 23 10.03 9.21 11.47
CA LEU A 23 11.25 9.07 12.30
C LEU A 23 12.47 8.67 11.48
N HIS A 24 12.25 7.98 10.37
CA HIS A 24 13.27 7.58 9.40
C HIS A 24 12.96 8.15 8.01
N PRO A 25 13.07 9.48 7.82
CA PRO A 25 12.76 10.10 6.56
C PRO A 25 13.69 9.62 5.44
N VAL A 26 13.16 9.60 4.21
CA VAL A 26 13.89 9.13 3.03
C VAL A 26 14.38 10.33 2.22
N VAL A 27 15.71 10.50 2.14
CA VAL A 27 16.35 11.59 1.41
C VAL A 27 16.69 11.16 -0.01
N LEU A 28 16.19 11.91 -1.00
CA LEU A 28 16.45 11.68 -2.41
C LEU A 28 17.63 12.52 -2.93
N LYS A 29 18.19 12.10 -4.07
CA LYS A 29 19.35 12.76 -4.71
C LYS A 29 19.06 14.21 -5.13
N ASN A 30 17.81 14.57 -5.39
CA ASN A 30 17.37 15.93 -5.72
C ASN A 30 16.95 16.75 -4.48
N ASN A 31 17.31 16.28 -3.27
CA ASN A 31 17.03 16.91 -1.98
C ASN A 31 15.54 16.96 -1.60
N MET A 32 14.67 16.18 -2.25
CA MET A 32 13.36 15.87 -1.67
C MET A 32 13.56 14.96 -0.44
N ILE A 33 12.78 15.20 0.62
CA ILE A 33 12.85 14.42 1.87
C ILE A 33 11.44 13.94 2.21
N ILE A 34 11.16 12.67 1.90
CA ILE A 34 9.86 12.08 2.20
C ILE A 34 9.79 11.77 3.69
N GLY A 35 8.75 12.28 4.36
CA GLY A 35 8.62 12.26 5.82
C GLY A 35 9.50 13.31 6.54
N GLY A 36 10.04 14.30 5.82
CA GLY A 36 10.88 15.37 6.38
C GLY A 36 10.14 16.56 6.98
N GLY A 37 8.81 16.49 7.12
CA GLY A 37 7.93 17.57 7.56
C GLY A 37 7.13 18.26 6.44
N THR A 38 7.34 17.86 5.18
CA THR A 38 6.53 18.28 4.03
C THR A 38 5.85 17.05 3.45
N ILE A 39 4.52 17.08 3.31
CA ILE A 39 3.78 16.09 2.55
C ILE A 39 3.78 16.45 1.06
N TYR A 40 4.01 15.45 0.21
CA TYR A 40 4.09 15.63 -1.24
C TYR A 40 2.98 14.85 -1.96
N PRO A 41 2.45 15.37 -3.09
CA PRO A 41 1.54 14.61 -3.93
C PRO A 41 2.28 13.46 -4.62
N GLU A 42 1.65 12.29 -4.66
CA GLU A 42 2.04 11.14 -5.47
C GLU A 42 0.98 10.90 -6.54
N ILE A 43 1.32 11.10 -7.81
CA ILE A 43 0.37 10.93 -8.92
C ILE A 43 0.59 9.59 -9.60
N ASN A 44 -0.49 8.83 -9.72
CA ASN A 44 -0.52 7.57 -10.45
C ASN A 44 -1.60 7.65 -11.54
N PHE A 45 -1.33 7.00 -12.66
CA PHE A 45 -2.13 7.06 -13.87
C PHE A 45 -2.01 5.77 -14.65
N THR A 46 -3.03 5.51 -15.46
CA THR A 46 -3.05 4.39 -16.38
C THR A 46 -3.45 4.83 -17.78
N LEU A 47 -3.23 3.94 -18.75
CA LEU A 47 -3.57 4.18 -20.13
C LEU A 47 -5.09 4.30 -20.32
N PRO A 48 -5.56 5.03 -21.34
CA PRO A 48 -6.94 4.89 -21.78
C PRO A 48 -7.19 3.45 -22.26
N PRO A 49 -8.46 3.02 -22.43
CA PRO A 49 -8.75 1.69 -22.98
C PRO A 49 -8.05 1.45 -24.32
N MET A 50 -6.98 0.64 -24.30
CA MET A 50 -6.18 0.28 -25.46
C MET A 50 -5.49 -1.07 -25.25
N SER A 51 -5.19 -1.77 -26.35
CA SER A 51 -4.38 -2.99 -26.30
C SER A 51 -2.90 -2.64 -26.15
N ILE A 52 -2.17 -3.39 -25.33
CA ILE A 52 -0.70 -3.27 -25.23
C ILE A 52 -0.09 -4.44 -25.99
N THR A 53 0.42 -4.15 -27.18
CA THR A 53 1.14 -5.07 -28.04
C THR A 53 2.36 -4.36 -28.62
N GLN A 54 3.24 -5.12 -29.27
CA GLN A 54 4.41 -4.53 -29.94
C GLN A 54 4.03 -3.38 -30.90
N ASP A 55 2.90 -3.51 -31.61
CA ASP A 55 2.45 -2.53 -32.60
C ASP A 55 1.91 -1.24 -31.96
N SER A 56 1.35 -1.31 -30.74
CA SER A 56 0.80 -0.15 -30.03
C SER A 56 1.81 0.54 -29.10
N MET A 57 3.01 -0.01 -28.90
CA MET A 57 4.00 0.55 -27.96
C MET A 57 4.36 2.01 -28.25
N ALA A 58 4.40 2.43 -29.51
CA ALA A 58 4.65 3.84 -29.85
C ALA A 58 3.56 4.78 -29.30
N GLU A 59 2.30 4.37 -29.37
CA GLU A 59 1.15 5.10 -28.82
C GLU A 59 1.12 5.05 -27.29
N VAL A 60 1.48 3.91 -26.70
CA VAL A 60 1.66 3.75 -25.25
C VAL A 60 2.67 4.78 -24.74
N ILE A 61 3.85 4.83 -25.35
CA ILE A 61 4.90 5.78 -24.97
C ILE A 61 4.44 7.22 -25.17
N GLN A 62 3.69 7.53 -26.23
CA GLN A 62 3.15 8.87 -26.42
C GLN A 62 2.18 9.29 -25.31
N ASN A 63 1.31 8.39 -24.86
CA ASN A 63 0.42 8.66 -23.72
C ASN A 63 1.22 9.01 -22.45
N TYR A 64 2.22 8.20 -22.10
CA TYR A 64 3.06 8.48 -20.94
C TYR A 64 3.82 9.80 -21.05
N LYS A 65 4.29 10.18 -22.26
CA LYS A 65 4.90 11.50 -22.51
C LYS A 65 3.93 12.65 -22.27
N ASP A 66 2.72 12.55 -22.80
CA ASP A 66 1.72 13.61 -22.69
C ASP A 66 1.27 13.80 -21.24
N ILE A 67 1.04 12.69 -20.53
CA ILE A 67 0.68 12.69 -19.11
C ILE A 67 1.75 13.40 -18.28
N ILE A 68 3.01 12.95 -18.37
CA ILE A 68 4.05 13.47 -17.49
C ILE A 68 4.44 14.91 -17.83
N THR A 69 4.39 15.29 -19.11
CA THR A 69 4.59 16.68 -19.53
C THR A 69 3.53 17.59 -18.92
N GLY A 70 2.26 17.17 -18.98
CA GLY A 70 1.14 17.91 -18.36
C GLY A 70 1.28 18.05 -16.84
N ILE A 71 1.69 16.98 -16.15
CA ILE A 71 1.94 16.99 -14.70
C ILE A 71 3.08 17.96 -14.35
N CYS A 72 4.22 17.87 -15.07
CA CYS A 72 5.37 18.74 -14.79
C CYS A 72 5.07 20.22 -15.05
N GLU A 73 4.32 20.51 -16.13
CA GLU A 73 3.88 21.88 -16.42
C GLU A 73 2.94 22.39 -15.32
N ARG A 74 2.00 21.57 -14.87
CA ARG A 74 1.09 21.95 -13.78
C ARG A 74 1.80 22.11 -12.44
N ALA A 75 2.81 21.27 -12.16
CA ALA A 75 3.64 21.38 -10.96
C ALA A 75 4.37 22.73 -10.90
N LYS A 76 4.88 23.19 -12.05
CA LYS A 76 5.49 24.52 -12.19
C LYS A 76 4.47 25.64 -11.92
N GLU A 77 3.31 25.59 -12.57
CA GLU A 77 2.26 26.60 -12.44
C GLU A 77 1.72 26.74 -11.01
N LEU A 78 1.68 25.63 -10.26
CA LEU A 78 1.20 25.57 -8.90
C LEU A 78 2.28 25.73 -7.82
N TYR A 79 3.53 26.02 -8.22
CA TYR A 79 4.67 26.18 -7.31
C TYR A 79 4.85 25.00 -6.35
N VAL A 80 4.70 23.78 -6.87
CA VAL A 80 4.77 22.55 -6.07
C VAL A 80 6.22 22.35 -5.60
N PRO A 81 6.47 22.09 -4.29
CA PRO A 81 7.83 21.94 -3.77
C PRO A 81 8.54 20.65 -4.22
N GLY A 82 7.76 19.67 -4.67
CA GLY A 82 8.18 18.40 -5.25
C GLY A 82 6.99 17.46 -5.43
N PHE A 83 7.12 16.41 -6.22
CA PHE A 83 6.09 15.37 -6.33
C PHE A 83 6.71 14.01 -6.60
N VAL A 84 5.93 12.95 -6.39
CA VAL A 84 6.26 11.59 -6.83
C VAL A 84 5.31 11.20 -7.94
N THR A 85 5.82 10.54 -8.98
CA THR A 85 5.02 9.87 -9.99
C THR A 85 5.18 8.38 -9.84
N GLU A 86 4.07 7.68 -9.71
CA GLU A 86 4.05 6.23 -9.70
C GLU A 86 3.69 5.68 -11.08
N ILE A 87 4.46 4.67 -11.49
CA ILE A 87 4.22 3.91 -12.72
C ILE A 87 3.90 2.48 -12.30
N GLU A 88 2.61 2.19 -12.28
CA GLU A 88 2.11 0.82 -12.24
C GLU A 88 2.11 0.25 -13.65
N THR A 89 2.92 -0.78 -13.85
CA THR A 89 2.97 -1.43 -15.14
C THR A 89 1.71 -2.26 -15.33
N LEU A 90 1.09 -2.22 -16.51
CA LEU A 90 0.04 -3.18 -16.85
C LEU A 90 0.68 -4.56 -17.13
N PRO A 91 -0.03 -5.69 -16.94
CA PRO A 91 0.58 -7.02 -17.01
C PRO A 91 1.44 -7.28 -18.26
N PRO A 92 1.05 -6.88 -19.49
CA PRO A 92 1.88 -7.08 -20.68
C PRO A 92 3.27 -6.42 -20.60
N MET A 93 3.40 -5.34 -19.82
CA MET A 93 4.65 -4.61 -19.61
C MET A 93 5.59 -5.29 -18.60
N THR A 94 5.05 -6.09 -17.68
CA THR A 94 5.88 -6.99 -16.84
C THR A 94 6.22 -8.27 -17.58
N PHE A 95 5.27 -8.86 -18.32
CA PHE A 95 5.52 -10.03 -19.16
C PHE A 95 6.60 -9.77 -20.21
N ASN A 96 6.71 -8.53 -20.69
CA ASN A 96 7.75 -8.07 -21.60
C ASN A 96 8.53 -6.92 -20.93
N PRO A 97 9.52 -7.23 -20.07
CA PRO A 97 10.19 -6.23 -19.23
C PRO A 97 10.67 -4.98 -19.97
N LYS A 98 11.12 -5.14 -21.22
CA LYS A 98 11.55 -4.04 -22.09
C LYS A 98 10.50 -2.93 -22.23
N TRP A 99 9.22 -3.27 -22.28
CA TRP A 99 8.13 -2.30 -22.41
C TRP A 99 7.96 -1.49 -21.13
N GLY A 100 7.93 -2.14 -19.96
CA GLY A 100 7.88 -1.44 -18.67
C GLY A 100 9.10 -0.54 -18.44
N ILE A 101 10.29 -1.01 -18.84
CA ILE A 101 11.54 -0.24 -18.75
C ILE A 101 11.50 1.00 -19.66
N GLU A 102 10.96 0.89 -20.88
CA GLU A 102 10.85 2.01 -21.82
C GLU A 102 9.86 3.07 -21.32
N VAL A 103 8.73 2.65 -20.76
CA VAL A 103 7.76 3.54 -20.09
C VAL A 103 8.44 4.27 -18.92
N CYS A 104 9.11 3.53 -18.02
CA CYS A 104 9.81 4.10 -16.88
C CYS A 104 10.85 5.13 -17.31
N LYS A 105 11.69 4.79 -18.28
CA LYS A 105 12.70 5.69 -18.83
C LYS A 105 12.08 6.97 -19.39
N THR A 106 10.98 6.86 -20.12
CA THR A 106 10.28 8.00 -20.72
C THR A 106 9.83 9.00 -19.66
N VAL A 107 9.20 8.51 -18.59
CA VAL A 107 8.73 9.36 -17.48
C VAL A 107 9.91 9.98 -16.74
N VAL A 108 10.95 9.19 -16.43
CA VAL A 108 12.16 9.67 -15.74
C VAL A 108 12.87 10.76 -16.52
N ASP A 109 13.05 10.59 -17.83
CA ASP A 109 13.76 11.55 -18.68
C ASP A 109 13.04 12.91 -18.70
N ILE A 110 11.71 12.91 -18.82
CA ILE A 110 10.92 14.16 -18.85
C ILE A 110 10.97 14.87 -17.51
N ILE A 111 10.80 14.17 -16.39
CA ILE A 111 10.91 14.77 -15.06
C ILE A 111 12.29 15.41 -14.86
N LYS A 112 13.37 14.69 -15.25
CA LYS A 112 14.74 15.22 -15.16
C LYS A 112 14.94 16.47 -16.03
N GLU A 113 14.37 16.49 -17.24
CA GLU A 113 14.41 17.67 -18.11
C GLU A 113 13.74 18.88 -17.45
N TYR A 114 12.58 18.68 -16.85
CA TYR A 114 11.84 19.73 -16.13
C TYR A 114 12.55 20.18 -14.85
N GLU A 115 13.20 19.27 -14.12
CA GLU A 115 14.02 19.60 -12.96
C GLU A 115 15.18 20.51 -13.36
N VAL A 116 15.92 20.17 -14.41
CA VAL A 116 17.06 20.96 -14.89
C VAL A 116 16.63 22.32 -15.46
N ARG A 117 15.53 22.37 -16.22
CA ARG A 117 15.11 23.61 -16.90
C ARG A 117 14.33 24.57 -16.02
N TYR A 118 13.50 24.04 -15.14
CA TYR A 118 12.50 24.83 -14.40
C TYR A 118 12.58 24.66 -12.88
N GLY A 119 13.47 23.80 -12.37
CA GLY A 119 13.59 23.53 -10.93
C GLY A 119 12.44 22.70 -10.35
N VAL A 120 11.60 22.09 -11.20
CA VAL A 120 10.49 21.23 -10.79
C VAL A 120 11.06 19.90 -10.30
N LYS A 121 11.02 19.67 -8.98
CA LYS A 121 11.51 18.43 -8.39
C LYS A 121 10.48 17.31 -8.54
N GLY A 122 10.92 16.17 -9.06
CA GLY A 122 10.09 14.98 -9.14
C GLY A 122 10.88 13.72 -8.80
N ALA A 123 10.18 12.67 -8.37
CA ALA A 123 10.72 11.33 -8.19
C ALA A 123 9.81 10.32 -8.89
N VAL A 124 10.37 9.17 -9.29
CA VAL A 124 9.60 8.09 -9.93
C VAL A 124 9.59 6.85 -9.06
N ARG A 125 8.40 6.33 -8.76
CA ARG A 125 8.21 4.97 -8.25
C ARG A 125 7.86 4.05 -9.41
N ALA A 126 8.59 2.93 -9.50
CA ALA A 126 8.25 1.85 -10.41
C ALA A 126 7.59 0.72 -9.62
N THR A 127 6.40 0.34 -10.06
CA THR A 127 5.57 -0.69 -9.44
C THR A 127 5.24 -1.75 -10.49
N PRO A 128 6.14 -2.72 -10.74
CA PRO A 128 5.85 -3.84 -11.61
C PRO A 128 4.63 -4.60 -11.10
N ASN A 129 3.68 -4.91 -12.00
CA ASN A 129 2.55 -5.74 -11.66
C ASN A 129 3.03 -7.17 -11.40
N ASP A 130 2.55 -7.76 -10.31
CA ASP A 130 2.92 -9.13 -9.96
C ASP A 130 2.13 -10.13 -10.83
N ILE A 131 2.81 -10.59 -11.89
CA ILE A 131 2.27 -11.54 -12.85
C ILE A 131 2.38 -13.01 -12.39
N ARG A 132 2.76 -13.29 -11.13
CA ARG A 132 2.89 -14.66 -10.59
C ARG A 132 1.52 -15.27 -10.26
N GLU A 133 0.67 -15.37 -11.27
CA GLU A 133 -0.65 -15.97 -11.18
C GLU A 133 -0.96 -16.82 -12.42
N GLY A 134 -2.07 -17.56 -12.39
CA GLY A 134 -2.52 -18.36 -13.53
C GLY A 134 -2.06 -19.82 -13.52
N SER A 135 -2.62 -20.61 -14.45
CA SER A 135 -2.46 -22.06 -14.50
C SER A 135 -1.06 -22.51 -14.95
N ASP A 136 -0.31 -21.64 -15.61
CA ASP A 136 1.05 -21.92 -16.08
C ASP A 136 2.14 -21.33 -15.16
N LEU A 137 1.75 -20.85 -13.97
CA LEU A 137 2.69 -20.52 -12.91
C LEU A 137 3.40 -21.79 -12.40
N GLU A 138 4.71 -21.83 -12.61
CA GLU A 138 5.59 -22.92 -12.16
C GLU A 138 5.83 -22.88 -10.65
N HIS A 139 6.28 -21.74 -10.12
CA HIS A 139 6.62 -21.54 -8.72
C HIS A 139 6.58 -20.06 -8.35
N MET A 140 6.45 -19.73 -7.06
CA MET A 140 6.42 -18.33 -6.61
C MET A 140 7.79 -17.64 -6.70
N TRP A 141 8.88 -18.41 -6.61
CA TRP A 141 10.26 -17.87 -6.47
C TRP A 141 11.23 -18.28 -7.58
N HIS A 142 10.73 -18.87 -8.66
CA HIS A 142 11.51 -19.14 -9.88
C HIS A 142 10.60 -19.30 -11.11
N GLY A 143 11.20 -19.48 -12.28
CA GLY A 143 10.49 -19.62 -13.53
C GLY A 143 10.23 -18.28 -14.25
N ARG A 144 9.44 -18.34 -15.32
CA ARG A 144 9.30 -17.22 -16.28
C ARG A 144 8.73 -15.93 -15.65
N HIS A 145 7.72 -16.06 -14.79
CA HIS A 145 7.04 -14.93 -14.14
C HIS A 145 7.98 -14.21 -13.17
N TRP A 146 8.65 -14.97 -12.31
CA TRP A 146 9.65 -14.47 -11.37
C TRP A 146 10.78 -13.71 -12.08
N ASN A 147 11.38 -14.32 -13.11
CA ASN A 147 12.48 -13.70 -13.85
C ASN A 147 12.05 -12.38 -14.50
N ALA A 148 10.85 -12.33 -15.08
CA ALA A 148 10.34 -11.12 -15.73
C ALA A 148 10.09 -9.98 -14.74
N ILE A 149 9.58 -10.27 -13.54
CA ILE A 149 9.43 -9.29 -12.46
C ILE A 149 10.80 -8.71 -12.06
N LEU A 150 11.78 -9.57 -11.78
CA LEU A 150 13.12 -9.13 -11.36
C LEU A 150 13.84 -8.34 -12.47
N GLU A 151 13.70 -8.74 -13.74
CA GLU A 151 14.23 -8.01 -14.89
C GLU A 151 13.60 -6.62 -15.01
N THR A 152 12.28 -6.53 -14.83
CA THR A 152 11.54 -5.26 -14.87
C THR A 152 12.01 -4.32 -13.75
N PHE A 153 12.13 -4.82 -12.52
CA PHE A 153 12.68 -4.05 -11.40
C PHE A 153 14.08 -3.52 -11.67
N GLU A 154 15.00 -4.39 -12.07
CA GLU A 154 16.38 -3.99 -12.33
C GLU A 154 16.49 -2.98 -13.47
N GLY A 155 15.72 -3.19 -14.54
CA GLY A 155 15.70 -2.30 -15.68
C GLY A 155 15.11 -0.92 -15.36
N CYS A 156 13.98 -0.85 -14.63
CA CYS A 156 13.39 0.40 -14.18
C CYS A 156 14.32 1.17 -13.23
N ALA A 157 14.97 0.46 -12.30
CA ALA A 157 15.96 1.06 -11.41
C ALA A 157 17.14 1.67 -12.19
N LYS A 158 17.67 0.95 -13.19
CA LYS A 158 18.74 1.45 -14.08
C LYS A 158 18.28 2.60 -14.98
N ALA A 159 17.01 2.63 -15.38
CA ALA A 159 16.41 3.73 -16.13
C ALA A 159 16.30 5.01 -15.28
N GLY A 160 16.31 4.86 -13.95
CA GLY A 160 16.39 5.96 -12.99
C GLY A 160 15.18 6.09 -12.09
N ALA A 161 14.33 5.06 -11.95
CA ALA A 161 13.34 5.00 -10.89
C ALA A 161 14.00 5.19 -9.52
N ASN A 162 13.40 6.03 -8.69
CA ASN A 162 13.87 6.31 -7.33
C ASN A 162 13.41 5.21 -6.37
N PHE A 163 12.15 4.79 -6.50
CA PHE A 163 11.50 3.83 -5.61
C PHE A 163 11.10 2.57 -6.36
N LEU A 164 11.27 1.41 -5.72
CA LEU A 164 10.83 0.11 -6.21
C LEU A 164 9.76 -0.44 -5.26
N ALA A 165 8.55 -0.61 -5.78
CA ALA A 165 7.39 -1.14 -5.06
C ALA A 165 6.75 -2.28 -5.85
N ILE A 166 5.83 -3.01 -5.22
CA ILE A 166 4.99 -4.02 -5.88
C ILE A 166 3.76 -4.30 -5.01
N GLU A 167 2.68 -4.73 -5.64
CA GLU A 167 1.54 -5.31 -4.95
C GLU A 167 1.60 -6.82 -5.13
N SER A 168 2.34 -7.49 -4.24
CA SER A 168 2.65 -8.91 -4.45
C SER A 168 1.47 -9.84 -4.12
N VAL A 169 1.41 -11.01 -4.76
CA VAL A 169 0.22 -11.89 -4.76
C VAL A 169 0.36 -13.18 -3.96
N GLY A 170 1.45 -13.41 -3.23
CA GLY A 170 1.63 -14.65 -2.46
C GLY A 170 0.47 -14.94 -1.49
N GLY A 171 -0.19 -16.07 -1.67
CA GLY A 171 -1.36 -16.53 -0.91
C GLY A 171 -2.72 -16.05 -1.46
N LYS A 172 -2.75 -15.26 -2.53
CA LYS A 172 -3.98 -14.65 -3.07
C LYS A 172 -5.01 -15.69 -3.48
N GLU A 173 -4.58 -16.82 -4.05
CA GLU A 173 -5.47 -17.91 -4.46
C GLU A 173 -6.27 -18.53 -3.32
N VAL A 174 -5.71 -18.52 -2.10
CA VAL A 174 -6.42 -18.95 -0.87
C VAL A 174 -7.28 -17.81 -0.34
N HIS A 175 -6.76 -16.57 -0.34
CA HIS A 175 -7.51 -15.42 0.17
C HIS A 175 -8.74 -15.07 -0.68
N ASP A 176 -8.68 -15.25 -2.00
CA ASP A 176 -9.82 -15.03 -2.91
C ASP A 176 -11.00 -15.94 -2.55
N GLU A 177 -10.74 -17.15 -2.07
CA GLU A 177 -11.79 -18.01 -1.53
C GLU A 177 -12.21 -17.55 -0.13
N ALA A 178 -11.25 -17.23 0.73
CA ALA A 178 -11.50 -16.78 2.10
C ALA A 178 -12.45 -15.58 2.15
N VAL A 179 -12.20 -14.56 1.33
CA VAL A 179 -13.00 -13.33 1.29
C VAL A 179 -14.42 -13.60 0.82
N MET A 180 -14.62 -14.51 -0.15
CA MET A 180 -15.94 -14.84 -0.68
C MET A 180 -16.85 -15.50 0.37
N TYR A 181 -16.26 -16.20 1.34
CA TYR A 181 -16.99 -16.89 2.41
C TYR A 181 -16.81 -16.26 3.79
N CYS A 182 -16.11 -15.12 3.88
CA CYS A 182 -15.75 -14.46 5.14
C CYS A 182 -15.01 -15.39 6.11
N ASP A 183 -14.17 -16.28 5.57
CA ASP A 183 -13.40 -17.27 6.33
C ASP A 183 -12.10 -16.64 6.84
N ILE A 184 -12.14 -16.19 8.10
CA ILE A 184 -10.99 -15.53 8.72
C ILE A 184 -9.82 -16.48 8.95
N LYS A 185 -10.05 -17.80 9.06
CA LYS A 185 -8.96 -18.78 9.19
C LYS A 185 -8.15 -18.80 7.89
N LYS A 186 -8.81 -18.96 6.74
CA LYS A 186 -8.17 -18.93 5.42
C LYS A 186 -7.50 -17.58 5.16
N SER A 187 -8.09 -16.46 5.58
CA SER A 187 -7.44 -15.15 5.47
C SER A 187 -6.15 -15.05 6.29
N ILE A 188 -6.14 -15.54 7.53
CA ILE A 188 -4.94 -15.58 8.37
C ILE A 188 -3.88 -16.47 7.74
N PHE A 189 -4.24 -17.67 7.25
CA PHE A 189 -3.31 -18.58 6.60
C PHE A 189 -2.67 -17.96 5.34
N ALA A 190 -3.50 -17.41 4.46
CA ALA A 190 -3.06 -16.77 3.23
C ALA A 190 -2.09 -15.60 3.50
N LEU A 191 -2.39 -14.74 4.46
CA LEU A 191 -1.57 -13.56 4.73
C LEU A 191 -0.33 -13.88 5.56
N SER A 192 -0.42 -14.78 6.55
CA SER A 192 0.63 -14.98 7.56
C SER A 192 1.62 -16.11 7.26
N ILE A 193 1.18 -17.17 6.57
CA ILE A 193 2.03 -18.30 6.20
C ILE A 193 2.50 -18.12 4.75
N LEU A 194 1.56 -18.12 3.80
CA LEU A 194 1.89 -18.03 2.37
C LEU A 194 2.43 -16.64 2.02
N GLY A 195 1.70 -15.60 2.42
CA GLY A 195 2.02 -14.21 2.12
C GLY A 195 3.33 -13.76 2.75
N CYS A 196 3.55 -14.00 4.05
CA CYS A 196 4.82 -13.64 4.68
C CYS A 196 6.02 -14.41 4.09
N LYS A 197 5.87 -15.71 3.80
CA LYS A 197 6.96 -16.49 3.16
C LYS A 197 7.27 -15.94 1.77
N ASP A 198 6.26 -15.64 0.96
CA ASP A 198 6.47 -15.01 -0.35
C ASP A 198 7.15 -13.64 -0.25
N MET A 199 6.68 -12.80 0.68
CA MET A 199 7.26 -11.49 0.94
C MET A 199 8.75 -11.59 1.32
N GLU A 200 9.14 -12.58 2.14
CA GLU A 200 10.55 -12.76 2.51
C GLU A 200 11.45 -13.01 1.31
N HIS A 201 11.04 -13.91 0.42
CA HIS A 201 11.80 -14.23 -0.79
C HIS A 201 11.84 -13.06 -1.77
N LEU A 202 10.68 -12.46 -2.06
CA LEU A 202 10.55 -11.38 -3.02
C LEU A 202 11.29 -10.11 -2.57
N TRP A 203 11.06 -9.65 -1.34
CA TRP A 203 11.67 -8.42 -0.84
C TRP A 203 13.18 -8.56 -0.62
N SER A 204 13.66 -9.75 -0.28
CA SER A 204 15.11 -10.01 -0.24
C SER A 204 15.76 -9.75 -1.60
N GLU A 205 15.11 -10.12 -2.71
CA GLU A 205 15.62 -9.81 -4.05
C GLU A 205 15.45 -8.33 -4.40
N ILE A 206 14.27 -7.73 -4.20
CA ILE A 206 14.03 -6.30 -4.50
C ILE A 206 15.03 -5.41 -3.77
N VAL A 207 15.34 -5.69 -2.50
CA VAL A 207 16.33 -4.96 -1.71
C VAL A 207 17.73 -5.10 -2.33
N LYS A 208 18.15 -6.31 -2.72
CA LYS A 208 19.43 -6.51 -3.45
C LYS A 208 19.47 -5.71 -4.75
N ILE A 209 18.35 -5.65 -5.49
CA ILE A 209 18.25 -4.83 -6.70
C ILE A 209 18.43 -3.35 -6.37
N ALA A 210 17.74 -2.85 -5.35
CA ALA A 210 17.83 -1.45 -4.95
C ALA A 210 19.26 -1.07 -4.53
N GLU A 211 19.93 -1.91 -3.74
CA GLU A 211 21.30 -1.68 -3.29
C GLU A 211 22.30 -1.62 -4.45
N ARG A 212 22.22 -2.56 -5.40
CA ARG A 212 23.17 -2.61 -6.53
C ARG A 212 22.96 -1.50 -7.57
N THR A 213 21.74 -0.96 -7.69
CA THR A 213 21.42 0.11 -8.65
C THR A 213 21.42 1.50 -8.01
N GLY A 214 21.41 1.57 -6.68
CA GLY A 214 21.31 2.82 -5.92
C GLY A 214 19.92 3.47 -5.98
N SER A 215 18.87 2.67 -6.24
CA SER A 215 17.48 3.03 -5.99
C SER A 215 17.08 2.66 -4.56
N ILE A 216 15.82 2.91 -4.19
CA ILE A 216 15.29 2.65 -2.85
C ILE A 216 14.24 1.55 -2.95
N ALA A 217 14.43 0.45 -2.23
CA ALA A 217 13.36 -0.51 -2.00
C ALA A 217 12.33 0.16 -1.08
N SER A 218 11.13 0.44 -1.59
CA SER A 218 10.16 1.29 -0.91
C SER A 218 9.23 0.47 -0.01
N GLY A 219 8.24 -0.22 -0.58
CA GLY A 219 7.32 -1.07 0.18
C GLY A 219 6.33 -1.81 -0.71
N ASP A 220 5.63 -2.77 -0.10
CA ASP A 220 4.59 -3.59 -0.75
C ASP A 220 3.19 -3.09 -0.38
N THR A 221 2.15 -3.79 -0.80
CA THR A 221 0.81 -3.70 -0.23
C THR A 221 0.04 -5.01 -0.38
N ALA A 222 -0.79 -5.34 0.61
CA ALA A 222 -1.73 -6.44 0.53
C ALA A 222 -2.98 -6.09 -0.30
N CYS A 223 -2.81 -5.46 -1.47
CA CYS A 223 -3.89 -4.82 -2.24
C CYS A 223 -4.89 -5.87 -2.74
N GLY A 224 -4.37 -6.93 -3.37
CA GLY A 224 -5.16 -8.09 -3.79
C GLY A 224 -5.87 -8.84 -2.66
N PHE A 225 -5.62 -8.49 -1.39
CA PHE A 225 -6.21 -9.10 -0.20
C PHE A 225 -7.16 -8.12 0.49
N ALA A 226 -6.60 -7.14 1.21
CA ALA A 226 -7.35 -6.23 2.05
C ALA A 226 -8.15 -5.20 1.25
N ASN A 227 -7.67 -4.74 0.09
CA ASN A 227 -8.45 -3.82 -0.76
C ASN A 227 -9.59 -4.57 -1.45
N THR A 228 -9.37 -5.83 -1.85
CA THR A 228 -10.45 -6.71 -2.33
C THR A 228 -11.54 -6.86 -1.28
N ALA A 229 -11.19 -7.15 -0.02
CA ALA A 229 -12.14 -7.22 1.08
C ALA A 229 -12.87 -5.88 1.30
N MET A 230 -12.14 -4.77 1.27
CA MET A 230 -12.72 -3.42 1.43
C MET A 230 -13.75 -3.10 0.36
N VAL A 231 -13.44 -3.34 -0.92
CA VAL A 231 -14.35 -3.07 -2.03
C VAL A 231 -15.58 -3.98 -2.00
N LEU A 232 -15.42 -5.26 -1.62
CA LEU A 232 -16.55 -6.18 -1.46
C LEU A 232 -17.45 -5.77 -0.27
N ALA A 233 -16.88 -5.25 0.81
CA ALA A 233 -17.62 -4.74 1.96
C ALA A 233 -18.40 -3.47 1.62
N ASP A 234 -17.80 -2.53 0.87
CA ASP A 234 -18.48 -1.31 0.41
C ASP A 234 -19.69 -1.64 -0.50
N LYS A 235 -19.55 -2.68 -1.33
CA LYS A 235 -20.66 -3.24 -2.13
C LYS A 235 -21.67 -4.06 -1.34
N LYS A 236 -21.49 -4.19 -0.01
CA LYS A 236 -22.33 -4.96 0.91
C LYS A 236 -22.39 -6.46 0.61
N TYR A 237 -21.35 -7.01 -0.02
CA TYR A 237 -21.24 -8.45 -0.27
C TYR A 237 -20.66 -9.21 0.93
N ILE A 238 -19.81 -8.56 1.73
CA ILE A 238 -19.23 -9.13 2.94
C ILE A 238 -19.38 -8.13 4.11
N PRO A 239 -19.27 -8.59 5.38
CA PRO A 239 -19.31 -7.71 6.55
C PRO A 239 -18.13 -6.75 6.58
N ARG A 240 -18.37 -5.52 7.02
CA ARG A 240 -17.33 -4.49 7.11
C ARG A 240 -16.36 -4.78 8.25
N VAL A 241 -16.83 -5.40 9.34
CA VAL A 241 -15.95 -5.86 10.44
C VAL A 241 -14.94 -6.92 9.99
N PHE A 242 -15.32 -7.78 9.04
CA PHE A 242 -14.39 -8.76 8.45
C PHE A 242 -13.29 -8.05 7.65
N ALA A 243 -13.67 -7.13 6.75
CA ALA A 243 -12.71 -6.35 5.97
C ALA A 243 -11.75 -5.53 6.86
N ALA A 244 -12.27 -4.94 7.94
CA ALA A 244 -11.46 -4.23 8.93
C ALA A 244 -10.45 -5.15 9.63
N ALA A 245 -10.85 -6.37 10.04
CA ALA A 245 -9.93 -7.34 10.61
C ALA A 245 -8.84 -7.78 9.62
N VAL A 246 -9.21 -8.07 8.36
CA VAL A 246 -8.26 -8.40 7.28
C VAL A 246 -7.24 -7.29 7.06
N ARG A 247 -7.63 -6.02 7.16
CA ARG A 247 -6.71 -4.88 7.08
C ARG A 247 -5.62 -4.95 8.15
N VAL A 248 -5.99 -5.21 9.41
CA VAL A 248 -5.02 -5.29 10.51
C VAL A 248 -4.14 -6.53 10.39
N ILE A 249 -4.70 -7.67 9.95
CA ILE A 249 -3.92 -8.89 9.65
C ILE A 249 -2.85 -8.60 8.58
N SER A 250 -3.23 -7.85 7.55
CA SER A 250 -2.36 -7.50 6.42
C SER A 250 -1.15 -6.66 6.83
N ALA A 251 -1.22 -5.90 7.92
CA ALA A 251 -0.08 -5.16 8.46
C ALA A 251 1.10 -6.08 8.81
N VAL A 252 0.83 -7.29 9.30
CA VAL A 252 1.87 -8.27 9.63
C VAL A 252 2.61 -8.72 8.37
N ARG A 253 1.85 -8.98 7.31
CA ARG A 253 2.38 -9.38 6.01
C ARG A 253 3.19 -8.26 5.37
N SER A 254 2.66 -7.03 5.32
CA SER A 254 3.35 -5.90 4.70
C SER A 254 4.59 -5.45 5.49
N LEU A 255 4.65 -5.70 6.80
CA LEU A 255 5.82 -5.44 7.65
C LEU A 255 7.08 -6.19 7.18
N VAL A 256 6.90 -7.38 6.59
CA VAL A 256 8.01 -8.22 6.11
C VAL A 256 8.91 -7.49 5.11
N ALA A 257 8.35 -6.62 4.26
CA ALA A 257 9.16 -5.81 3.33
C ALA A 257 10.22 -4.99 4.07
N ILE A 258 9.84 -4.34 5.17
CA ILE A 258 10.74 -3.51 5.98
C ILE A 258 11.72 -4.39 6.77
N GLU A 259 11.26 -5.53 7.29
CA GLU A 259 12.12 -6.51 7.97
C GLU A 259 13.22 -7.06 7.05
N CYS A 260 12.93 -7.17 5.74
CA CYS A 260 13.88 -7.54 4.68
C CYS A 260 14.79 -6.38 4.21
N GLY A 261 14.54 -5.14 4.63
CA GLY A 261 15.40 -3.99 4.36
C GLY A 261 14.81 -2.89 3.48
N ALA A 262 13.51 -2.96 3.15
CA ALA A 262 12.82 -1.83 2.52
C ALA A 262 12.77 -0.62 3.47
N LYS A 263 12.74 0.60 2.91
CA LYS A 263 12.96 1.86 3.65
C LYS A 263 11.79 2.84 3.56
N GLY A 264 10.73 2.44 2.87
CA GLY A 264 9.64 3.33 2.51
C GLY A 264 9.98 4.28 1.34
N PRO A 265 9.03 5.13 0.92
CA PRO A 265 7.66 5.16 1.41
C PRO A 265 6.89 3.88 1.06
N HIS A 266 6.08 3.37 2.00
CA HIS A 266 5.12 2.29 1.72
C HIS A 266 4.15 2.68 0.58
N LYS A 267 3.57 1.71 -0.12
CA LYS A 267 2.61 1.94 -1.21
C LYS A 267 1.33 2.61 -0.72
N ASP A 268 0.71 3.38 -1.61
CA ASP A 268 -0.46 4.24 -1.41
C ASP A 268 -1.75 3.47 -1.09
N CYS A 269 -2.06 2.44 -1.87
CA CYS A 269 -3.21 1.58 -1.67
C CYS A 269 -3.09 0.70 -0.41
N GLY A 270 -1.94 0.75 0.26
CA GLY A 270 -1.65 0.04 1.49
C GLY A 270 -2.11 0.78 2.71
N TYR A 271 -3.42 0.78 2.95
CA TYR A 271 -4.01 1.38 4.17
C TYR A 271 -3.43 0.77 5.46
N GLU A 272 -2.94 -0.48 5.43
CA GLU A 272 -2.21 -1.08 6.55
C GLU A 272 -0.86 -0.41 6.83
N GLY A 273 -0.39 0.44 5.93
CA GLY A 273 0.80 1.27 6.05
C GLY A 273 0.83 2.12 7.31
N VAL A 274 -0.34 2.51 7.87
CA VAL A 274 -0.40 3.22 9.16
C VAL A 274 0.24 2.40 10.29
N TYR A 275 0.04 1.08 10.31
CA TYR A 275 0.69 0.19 11.27
C TYR A 275 2.18 0.03 10.96
N ILE A 276 2.56 -0.01 9.68
CA ILE A 276 3.97 -0.04 9.27
C ILE A 276 4.69 1.20 9.79
N LYS A 277 4.13 2.40 9.61
CA LYS A 277 4.70 3.64 10.12
C LYS A 277 4.78 3.65 11.65
N ALA A 278 3.73 3.23 12.33
CA ALA A 278 3.70 3.13 13.80
C ALA A 278 4.83 2.22 14.34
N ILE A 279 5.02 1.06 13.72
CA ILE A 279 6.01 0.06 14.14
C ILE A 279 7.43 0.47 13.77
N THR A 280 7.63 0.93 12.54
CA THR A 280 8.96 1.03 11.94
C THR A 280 9.50 2.45 11.91
N GLY A 281 8.63 3.47 11.92
CA GLY A 281 9.02 4.88 11.77
C GLY A 281 9.33 5.29 10.33
N THR A 282 9.15 4.41 9.34
CA THR A 282 9.37 4.71 7.92
C THR A 282 8.20 5.49 7.33
N PRO A 283 8.44 6.36 6.32
CA PRO A 283 7.38 7.07 5.65
C PRO A 283 6.43 6.14 4.90
N ILE A 284 5.21 6.61 4.66
CA ILE A 284 4.19 5.89 3.91
C ILE A 284 3.52 6.81 2.88
N SER A 285 3.11 6.23 1.76
CA SER A 285 2.09 6.84 0.92
C SER A 285 0.72 6.35 1.37
N THR A 286 -0.29 7.20 1.24
CA THR A 286 -1.68 6.82 1.45
C THR A 286 -2.57 7.49 0.42
N GLU A 287 -3.78 6.94 0.29
CA GLU A 287 -4.82 7.43 -0.60
C GLU A 287 -6.17 7.43 0.10
N GLY A 288 -7.11 8.25 -0.36
CA GLY A 288 -8.43 8.35 0.26
C GLY A 288 -9.37 9.21 -0.55
N ARG A 289 -9.83 10.35 -0.01
CA ARG A 289 -10.83 11.21 -0.66
C ARG A 289 -10.47 11.60 -2.10
N THR A 290 -9.19 11.74 -2.41
CA THR A 290 -8.69 12.18 -3.74
C THR A 290 -8.31 11.01 -4.65
N ALA A 291 -8.49 9.78 -4.17
CA ALA A 291 -8.43 8.54 -4.95
C ALA A 291 -9.82 8.04 -5.39
N ALA A 292 -10.87 8.84 -5.20
CA ALA A 292 -12.23 8.54 -5.68
C ALA A 292 -12.32 8.33 -7.22
N CYS A 293 -11.26 8.69 -7.96
CA CYS A 293 -11.14 8.39 -9.38
C CYS A 293 -10.84 6.91 -9.68
N ALA A 294 -10.27 6.17 -8.73
CA ALA A 294 -9.94 4.76 -8.88
C ALA A 294 -11.01 3.84 -8.28
N HIS A 295 -11.41 4.12 -7.04
CA HIS A 295 -12.40 3.32 -6.31
C HIS A 295 -13.18 4.16 -5.30
N LEU A 296 -14.30 3.62 -4.84
CA LEU A 296 -15.09 4.19 -3.75
C LEU A 296 -14.75 3.44 -2.46
N SER A 297 -14.63 4.16 -1.35
CA SER A 297 -14.26 3.56 -0.07
C SER A 297 -14.82 4.36 1.11
N PRO A 298 -14.92 3.74 2.30
CA PRO A 298 -15.28 4.43 3.53
C PRO A 298 -14.09 5.14 4.21
N VAL A 299 -12.90 5.12 3.59
CA VAL A 299 -11.63 5.60 4.16
C VAL A 299 -11.14 6.84 3.40
N GLY A 300 -11.89 7.94 3.54
CA GLY A 300 -11.69 9.16 2.76
C GLY A 300 -10.63 10.10 3.35
N ASN A 301 -10.97 10.75 4.45
CA ASN A 301 -10.13 11.72 5.15
C ASN A 301 -9.16 11.04 6.12
N ILE A 302 -9.57 9.98 6.81
CA ILE A 302 -8.76 9.31 7.84
C ILE A 302 -7.42 8.79 7.31
N ALA A 303 -7.38 8.41 6.03
CA ALA A 303 -6.15 7.98 5.38
C ALA A 303 -5.06 9.07 5.33
N ALA A 304 -5.44 10.35 5.44
CA ALA A 304 -4.51 11.46 5.46
C ALA A 304 -3.84 11.68 6.83
N CYS A 305 -4.30 11.04 7.91
CA CYS A 305 -3.85 11.35 9.28
C CYS A 305 -2.34 11.22 9.46
N VAL A 306 -1.70 10.24 8.81
CA VAL A 306 -0.27 9.92 8.98
C VAL A 306 0.47 9.73 7.66
N ALA A 307 -0.09 10.20 6.56
CA ALA A 307 0.49 10.15 5.21
C ALA A 307 1.82 10.93 5.12
N ASP A 308 2.80 10.47 4.36
CA ASP A 308 3.99 11.27 3.96
C ASP A 308 3.99 11.58 2.45
N LEU A 309 3.31 10.74 1.68
CA LEU A 309 2.86 10.99 0.32
C LEU A 309 1.34 10.85 0.25
N TRP A 310 0.70 11.65 -0.60
CA TRP A 310 -0.76 11.62 -0.80
C TRP A 310 -1.10 11.29 -2.25
N SER A 311 -1.77 10.16 -2.45
CA SER A 311 -2.01 9.58 -3.78
C SER A 311 -3.47 9.60 -4.23
N ASN A 312 -3.66 9.51 -5.55
CA ASN A 312 -4.93 9.34 -6.22
C ASN A 312 -5.23 7.89 -6.65
N GLU A 313 -4.42 6.93 -6.19
CA GLU A 313 -4.43 5.50 -6.59
C GLU A 313 -4.16 5.29 -8.09
N SER A 314 -5.11 5.58 -8.97
CA SER A 314 -4.92 5.47 -10.42
C SER A 314 -6.00 6.21 -11.18
N ILE A 315 -5.65 6.82 -12.31
CA ILE A 315 -6.60 7.51 -13.17
C ILE A 315 -6.25 7.34 -14.65
N GLN A 316 -7.26 7.04 -15.47
CA GLN A 316 -7.08 6.89 -16.91
C GLN A 316 -6.74 8.22 -17.57
N ASN A 317 -5.88 8.20 -18.60
CA ASN A 317 -5.57 9.39 -19.40
C ASN A 317 -6.70 9.76 -20.38
N ILE A 318 -7.74 10.40 -19.86
CA ILE A 318 -8.91 10.87 -20.62
C ILE A 318 -9.10 12.39 -20.47
N LYS A 319 -9.83 13.01 -21.42
CA LYS A 319 -10.10 14.45 -21.39
C LYS A 319 -11.30 14.77 -20.48
N LEU A 320 -11.08 15.66 -19.51
CA LEU A 320 -12.13 16.33 -18.72
C LEU A 320 -12.32 17.77 -19.22
N LEU A 321 -13.33 18.46 -18.69
CA LEU A 321 -13.61 19.86 -19.04
C LEU A 321 -12.40 20.78 -18.80
N SER A 322 -11.70 20.59 -17.68
CA SER A 322 -10.57 21.42 -17.25
C SER A 322 -9.22 21.02 -17.85
N GLY A 323 -9.05 19.77 -18.29
CA GLY A 323 -7.72 19.24 -18.64
C GLY A 323 -7.72 17.73 -18.85
N MET A 324 -6.55 17.13 -19.03
CA MET A 324 -6.40 15.67 -18.98
C MET A 324 -6.55 15.20 -17.54
N ALA A 325 -7.23 14.08 -17.33
CA ALA A 325 -7.62 13.60 -16.01
C ALA A 325 -6.43 13.43 -15.03
N PRO A 326 -5.25 12.90 -15.42
CA PRO A 326 -4.08 12.88 -14.55
C PRO A 326 -3.63 14.27 -14.07
N VAL A 327 -3.72 15.30 -14.92
CA VAL A 327 -3.37 16.68 -14.56
C VAL A 327 -4.37 17.27 -13.56
N VAL A 328 -5.67 16.98 -13.76
CA VAL A 328 -6.75 17.42 -12.86
C VAL A 328 -6.61 16.75 -11.49
N SER A 329 -6.37 15.45 -11.46
CA SER A 329 -6.16 14.70 -10.22
C SER A 329 -4.90 15.16 -9.48
N PHE A 330 -3.80 15.37 -10.19
CA PHE A 330 -2.57 15.92 -9.61
C PHE A 330 -2.80 17.27 -8.93
N GLU A 331 -3.58 18.17 -9.55
CA GLU A 331 -3.93 19.45 -8.94
C GLU A 331 -4.74 19.29 -7.64
N GLN A 332 -5.67 18.33 -7.57
CA GLN A 332 -6.41 18.04 -6.33
C GLN A 332 -5.48 17.57 -5.21
N LEU A 333 -4.55 16.64 -5.52
CA LEU A 333 -3.53 16.18 -4.58
C LEU A 333 -2.64 17.33 -4.08
N VAL A 334 -2.25 18.24 -4.98
CA VAL A 334 -1.46 19.43 -4.64
C VAL A 334 -2.19 20.32 -3.63
N TYR A 335 -3.50 20.53 -3.78
CA TYR A 335 -4.26 21.35 -2.83
C TYR A 335 -4.41 20.69 -1.46
N ASP A 336 -4.63 19.37 -1.41
CA ASP A 336 -4.66 18.62 -0.15
C ASP A 336 -3.32 18.73 0.58
N CYS A 337 -2.22 18.49 -0.12
CA CYS A 337 -0.87 18.63 0.43
C CYS A 337 -0.61 20.06 0.90
N ARG A 338 -1.04 21.07 0.13
CA ARG A 338 -0.86 22.48 0.50
C ARG A 338 -1.61 22.83 1.78
N LEU A 339 -2.82 22.31 1.98
CA LEU A 339 -3.60 22.51 3.20
C LEU A 339 -2.88 21.91 4.43
N MET A 340 -2.47 20.64 4.33
CA MET A 340 -1.74 19.93 5.38
C MET A 340 -0.40 20.61 5.72
N ASN A 341 0.37 20.99 4.70
CA ASN A 341 1.63 21.72 4.89
C ASN A 341 1.41 23.11 5.52
N THR A 342 0.32 23.81 5.17
CA THR A 342 -0.02 25.11 5.78
C THR A 342 -0.41 24.97 7.25
N ALA A 343 -1.17 23.93 7.60
CA ALA A 343 -1.49 23.63 9.01
C ALA A 343 -0.21 23.32 9.80
N THR A 344 0.70 22.53 9.24
CA THR A 344 2.02 22.24 9.84
C THR A 344 2.85 23.51 10.05
N ALA A 345 2.90 24.40 9.06
CA ALA A 345 3.65 25.66 9.15
C ALA A 345 3.08 26.63 10.20
N LYS A 346 1.80 26.51 10.57
CA LYS A 346 1.17 27.30 11.65
C LYS A 346 1.54 26.81 13.05
N GLY A 347 2.06 25.59 13.17
CA GLY A 347 2.49 24.99 14.43
C GLY A 347 1.85 23.62 14.68
N HIS A 348 2.44 22.89 15.64
CA HIS A 348 2.10 21.50 15.91
C HIS A 348 0.62 21.30 16.30
N GLU A 349 0.05 22.18 17.13
CA GLU A 349 -1.37 22.13 17.53
C GLU A 349 -2.33 22.27 16.34
N SER A 350 -2.00 23.12 15.35
CA SER A 350 -2.81 23.26 14.13
C SER A 350 -2.75 22.00 13.27
N ALA A 351 -1.58 21.36 13.21
CA ALA A 351 -1.41 20.12 12.49
C ALA A 351 -2.21 18.98 13.14
N LEU A 352 -2.12 18.85 14.46
CA LEU A 352 -2.88 17.87 15.27
C LEU A 352 -4.38 18.08 15.12
N LEU A 353 -4.86 19.31 15.22
CA LEU A 353 -6.29 19.61 15.01
C LEU A 353 -6.77 19.13 13.63
N LEU A 354 -6.00 19.40 12.56
CA LEU A 354 -6.38 18.93 11.23
C LEU A 354 -6.35 17.39 11.12
N ARG A 355 -5.33 16.74 11.71
CA ARG A 355 -5.26 15.26 11.77
C ARG A 355 -6.46 14.67 12.50
N ASP A 356 -6.85 15.24 13.63
CA ASP A 356 -7.94 14.74 14.45
C ASP A 356 -9.28 14.92 13.74
N ILE A 357 -9.47 16.06 13.05
CA ILE A 357 -10.63 16.26 12.17
C ILE A 357 -10.68 15.21 11.04
N HIS A 358 -9.53 14.87 10.44
CA HIS A 358 -9.47 13.80 9.44
C HIS A 358 -9.86 12.43 10.02
N ALA A 359 -9.45 12.11 11.25
CA ALA A 359 -9.81 10.86 11.89
C ALA A 359 -11.29 10.82 12.30
N ASP A 360 -11.77 11.87 12.96
CA ASP A 360 -13.11 11.94 13.54
C ASP A 360 -14.21 12.05 12.48
N SER A 361 -13.90 12.56 11.27
CA SER A 361 -14.90 12.67 10.20
C SER A 361 -15.37 11.32 9.66
N ASP A 362 -14.55 10.28 9.75
CA ASP A 362 -14.80 8.99 9.09
C ASP A 362 -14.96 7.84 10.10
N SER A 363 -14.15 7.86 11.16
CA SER A 363 -13.91 6.68 12.00
C SER A 363 -15.11 6.12 12.76
N SER A 364 -16.14 6.92 13.03
CA SER A 364 -17.36 6.42 13.70
C SER A 364 -18.33 5.76 12.73
N LEU A 365 -18.18 5.99 11.43
CA LEU A 365 -19.13 5.60 10.40
C LEU A 365 -18.86 4.19 9.85
N ASP A 366 -17.61 3.74 9.91
CA ASP A 366 -17.19 2.46 9.35
C ASP A 366 -16.08 1.79 10.16
N PRO A 367 -16.18 0.48 10.47
CA PRO A 367 -15.11 -0.24 11.17
C PRO A 367 -13.78 -0.20 10.41
N GLN A 368 -13.81 -0.12 9.07
CA GLN A 368 -12.60 -0.04 8.26
C GLN A 368 -11.87 1.29 8.43
N ALA A 369 -12.60 2.39 8.66
CA ALA A 369 -12.02 3.66 9.05
C ALA A 369 -11.57 3.64 10.52
N TYR A 370 -12.39 3.08 11.42
CA TYR A 370 -12.09 3.02 12.85
C TYR A 370 -10.71 2.42 13.16
N VAL A 371 -10.38 1.28 12.54
CA VAL A 371 -9.10 0.61 12.78
C VAL A 371 -7.88 1.43 12.32
N LEU A 372 -8.08 2.42 11.44
CA LEU A 372 -7.02 3.31 10.94
C LEU A 372 -6.82 4.58 11.80
N ARG A 373 -7.61 4.78 12.87
CA ARG A 373 -7.44 5.95 13.74
C ARG A 373 -6.05 5.94 14.38
N PRO A 374 -5.33 7.08 14.46
CA PRO A 374 -3.98 7.13 15.01
C PRO A 374 -3.81 6.52 16.40
N ASP A 375 -4.77 6.74 17.31
CA ASP A 375 -4.78 6.18 18.66
C ASP A 375 -4.95 4.65 18.64
N VAL A 376 -5.95 4.16 17.90
CA VAL A 376 -6.22 2.71 17.75
C VAL A 376 -5.04 2.00 17.10
N VAL A 377 -4.45 2.58 16.04
CA VAL A 377 -3.28 2.04 15.34
C VAL A 377 -2.10 1.86 16.29
N LEU A 378 -1.81 2.86 17.14
CA LEU A 378 -0.71 2.78 18.09
C LEU A 378 -0.97 1.74 19.20
N GLU A 379 -2.20 1.67 19.73
CA GLU A 379 -2.58 0.67 20.73
C GLU A 379 -2.39 -0.76 20.19
N ILE A 380 -2.92 -1.04 19.00
CA ILE A 380 -2.77 -2.35 18.35
C ILE A 380 -1.29 -2.64 18.05
N SER A 381 -0.57 -1.69 17.46
CA SER A 381 0.83 -1.87 17.06
C SER A 381 1.74 -2.24 18.24
N LYS A 382 1.51 -1.64 19.41
CA LYS A 382 2.27 -1.94 20.64
C LYS A 382 2.08 -3.37 21.12
N GLU A 383 0.93 -3.97 20.88
CA GLU A 383 0.68 -5.38 21.20
C GLU A 383 1.21 -6.33 20.13
N LEU A 384 1.15 -5.95 18.84
CA LEU A 384 1.66 -6.77 17.74
C LEU A 384 3.16 -7.05 17.86
N VAL A 385 3.95 -6.02 18.16
CA VAL A 385 5.42 -6.14 18.26
C VAL A 385 5.88 -7.01 19.44
N LYS A 386 5.00 -7.26 20.42
CA LYS A 386 5.29 -8.19 21.55
C LYS A 386 5.11 -9.65 21.15
N THR A 387 4.47 -9.92 20.02
CA THR A 387 4.15 -11.28 19.57
C THR A 387 5.20 -11.76 18.56
N GLU A 388 5.76 -12.93 18.82
CA GLU A 388 6.73 -13.60 17.95
C GLU A 388 6.03 -14.48 16.91
N GLY A 389 6.67 -14.63 15.73
CA GLY A 389 6.15 -15.42 14.63
C GLY A 389 5.03 -14.72 13.84
N TYR A 390 5.02 -14.92 12.52
CA TYR A 390 4.04 -14.26 11.65
C TYR A 390 2.62 -14.73 11.92
N TYR A 391 2.42 -16.05 12.03
CA TYR A 391 1.11 -16.63 12.32
C TYR A 391 0.51 -16.08 13.61
N ASN A 392 1.23 -16.21 14.72
CA ASN A 392 0.75 -15.76 16.02
C ASN A 392 0.53 -14.24 16.06
N ARG A 393 1.40 -13.46 15.40
CA ARG A 393 1.18 -12.02 15.25
C ARG A 393 -0.06 -11.69 14.41
N SER A 394 -0.35 -12.44 13.35
CA SER A 394 -1.55 -12.27 12.52
C SER A 394 -2.84 -12.71 13.23
N LYS A 395 -2.82 -13.83 13.97
CA LYS A 395 -3.90 -14.24 14.86
C LYS A 395 -4.17 -13.15 15.91
N LYS A 396 -3.11 -12.60 16.52
CA LYS A 396 -3.20 -11.49 17.47
C LYS A 396 -3.75 -10.23 16.82
N ALA A 397 -3.36 -9.91 15.58
CA ALA A 397 -3.88 -8.78 14.82
C ALA A 397 -5.39 -8.88 14.60
N ALA A 398 -5.88 -10.07 14.20
CA ALA A 398 -7.30 -10.33 14.07
C ALA A 398 -8.04 -10.13 15.41
N SER A 399 -7.54 -10.76 16.48
CA SER A 399 -8.12 -10.66 17.83
C SER A 399 -8.18 -9.21 18.33
N LEU A 400 -7.11 -8.44 18.16
CA LEU A 400 -7.05 -7.04 18.56
C LEU A 400 -8.01 -6.18 17.74
N ALA A 401 -8.05 -6.34 16.41
CA ALA A 401 -8.98 -5.57 15.57
C ALA A 401 -10.42 -5.78 16.02
N LEU A 402 -10.83 -7.03 16.21
CA LEU A 402 -12.17 -7.40 16.65
C LEU A 402 -12.47 -6.86 18.06
N PHE A 403 -11.53 -6.98 18.99
CA PHE A 403 -11.64 -6.43 20.34
C PHE A 403 -11.82 -4.90 20.35
N HIS A 404 -11.01 -4.16 19.59
CA HIS A 404 -11.09 -2.70 19.54
C HIS A 404 -12.39 -2.23 18.89
N MET A 405 -12.88 -2.91 17.84
CA MET A 405 -14.19 -2.62 17.25
C MET A 405 -15.34 -2.88 18.23
N GLN A 406 -15.32 -4.01 18.96
CA GLN A 406 -16.34 -4.30 19.98
C GLN A 406 -16.34 -3.24 21.08
N LYS A 407 -15.17 -2.92 21.62
CA LYS A 407 -15.01 -1.87 22.63
C LYS A 407 -15.52 -0.52 22.12
N ALA A 408 -15.30 -0.17 20.86
CA ALA A 408 -15.79 1.07 20.28
C ALA A 408 -17.31 1.09 20.14
N TYR A 409 -17.89 -0.02 19.70
CA TYR A 409 -19.33 -0.20 19.59
C TYR A 409 -20.01 -0.06 20.97
N ASP A 410 -19.50 -0.77 21.98
CA ASP A 410 -20.04 -0.73 23.35
C ASP A 410 -20.01 0.68 23.97
N ASN A 411 -19.00 1.48 23.60
CA ASN A 411 -18.85 2.86 24.06
C ASN A 411 -19.57 3.90 23.17
N GLY A 412 -20.30 3.46 22.13
CA GLY A 412 -21.00 4.35 21.20
C GLY A 412 -20.09 5.17 20.27
N MET A 413 -18.83 4.76 20.12
CA MET A 413 -17.83 5.42 19.26
C MET A 413 -17.82 4.87 17.83
N LEU A 414 -18.39 3.68 17.60
CA LEU A 414 -18.47 3.03 16.30
C LEU A 414 -19.90 2.57 16.02
N LEU A 415 -20.42 2.94 14.85
CA LEU A 415 -21.76 2.55 14.40
C LEU A 415 -21.73 1.20 13.69
N LEU A 416 -22.28 0.17 14.34
CA LEU A 416 -22.54 -1.15 13.76
C LEU A 416 -24.03 -1.46 13.80
N ASP A 417 -24.53 -2.14 12.78
CA ASP A 417 -25.88 -2.73 12.81
C ASP A 417 -25.83 -4.13 13.44
N ASP A 418 -27.01 -4.68 13.75
CA ASP A 418 -27.13 -6.00 14.41
C ASP A 418 -26.42 -7.13 13.63
N LYS A 419 -26.32 -7.02 12.29
CA LYS A 419 -25.65 -8.02 11.47
C LYS A 419 -24.14 -7.91 11.60
N GLU A 420 -23.59 -6.70 11.54
CA GLU A 420 -22.16 -6.45 11.76
C GLU A 420 -21.74 -6.90 13.17
N GLN A 421 -22.56 -6.64 14.18
CA GLN A 421 -22.29 -7.11 15.55
C GLN A 421 -22.26 -8.64 15.64
N MET A 422 -23.25 -9.32 15.06
CA MET A 422 -23.27 -10.79 15.04
C MET A 422 -22.03 -11.37 14.32
N TRP A 423 -21.61 -10.75 13.22
CA TRP A 423 -20.38 -11.16 12.53
C TRP A 423 -19.13 -10.91 13.38
N LEU A 424 -19.06 -9.78 14.06
CA LEU A 424 -17.94 -9.42 14.94
C LEU A 424 -17.75 -10.48 16.04
N GLU A 425 -18.83 -10.90 16.70
CA GLU A 425 -18.83 -11.94 17.73
C GLU A 425 -18.40 -13.31 17.18
N ASN A 426 -18.96 -13.73 16.04
CA ASN A 426 -18.62 -15.03 15.41
C ASN A 426 -17.15 -15.09 14.95
N LEU A 427 -16.63 -13.99 14.40
CA LEU A 427 -15.24 -13.89 13.98
C LEU A 427 -14.30 -13.97 15.19
N ALA A 428 -14.64 -13.29 16.29
CA ALA A 428 -13.84 -13.34 17.51
C ALA A 428 -13.76 -14.76 18.08
N GLU A 429 -14.91 -15.45 18.18
CA GLU A 429 -14.96 -16.85 18.63
C GLU A 429 -14.16 -17.78 17.71
N THR A 430 -14.17 -17.53 16.40
CA THR A 430 -13.41 -18.33 15.43
C THR A 430 -11.90 -18.14 15.62
N VAL A 431 -11.44 -16.89 15.79
CA VAL A 431 -10.03 -16.57 16.00
C VAL A 431 -9.51 -17.17 17.32
N ASP A 432 -10.31 -17.13 18.39
CA ASP A 432 -9.93 -17.67 19.69
C ASP A 432 -9.74 -19.20 19.69
N LYS A 433 -10.41 -19.91 18.77
CA LYS A 433 -10.31 -21.37 18.62
C LYS A 433 -9.19 -21.83 17.70
N LEU A 434 -8.49 -20.93 17.03
CA LEU A 434 -7.36 -21.29 16.18
C LEU A 434 -6.23 -21.93 17.00
N PRO A 435 -5.43 -22.84 16.42
CA PRO A 435 -4.23 -23.38 17.07
C PRO A 435 -3.26 -22.30 17.56
N GLU A 436 -2.39 -22.65 18.50
CA GLU A 436 -1.28 -21.78 18.95
C GLU A 436 0.02 -22.08 18.18
N ASP A 437 0.13 -23.28 17.62
CA ASP A 437 1.27 -23.74 16.86
C ASP A 437 1.06 -23.51 15.36
N ALA A 438 2.07 -22.94 14.70
CA ALA A 438 1.99 -22.57 13.29
C ALA A 438 2.06 -23.78 12.36
N ASP A 439 2.74 -24.87 12.76
CA ASP A 439 2.86 -26.08 11.94
C ASP A 439 1.54 -26.86 12.01
N GLU A 440 0.94 -27.00 13.19
CA GLU A 440 -0.41 -27.58 13.37
C GLU A 440 -1.44 -26.84 12.52
N PHE A 441 -1.44 -25.50 12.57
CA PHE A 441 -2.34 -24.70 11.75
C PHE A 441 -2.07 -24.88 10.25
N THR A 442 -0.80 -24.97 9.85
CA THR A 442 -0.44 -25.18 8.44
C THR A 442 -0.92 -26.53 7.93
N GLU A 443 -0.74 -27.60 8.71
CA GLU A 443 -1.25 -28.93 8.36
C GLU A 443 -2.79 -28.96 8.24
N GLU A 444 -3.52 -28.32 9.15
CA GLU A 444 -4.98 -28.16 9.06
C GLU A 444 -5.36 -27.46 7.75
N MET A 445 -4.74 -26.31 7.46
CA MET A 445 -5.14 -25.47 6.33
C MET A 445 -4.79 -26.06 4.96
N ILE A 446 -3.70 -26.82 4.84
CA ILE A 446 -3.37 -27.55 3.60
C ILE A 446 -4.49 -28.53 3.23
N GLY A 447 -5.11 -29.18 4.23
CA GLY A 447 -6.24 -30.09 4.02
C GLY A 447 -7.55 -29.40 3.61
N GLU A 448 -7.71 -28.11 3.93
CA GLU A 448 -8.94 -27.34 3.69
C GLU A 448 -8.89 -26.42 2.47
N CYS A 449 -7.71 -26.26 1.84
CA CYS A 449 -7.49 -25.30 0.75
C CYS A 449 -7.36 -26.00 -0.62
N ASP A 450 -8.49 -26.36 -1.23
CA ASP A 450 -8.56 -27.12 -2.50
C ASP A 450 -7.79 -26.50 -3.68
N LYS A 451 -7.68 -25.17 -3.72
CA LYS A 451 -6.99 -24.44 -4.81
C LYS A 451 -5.49 -24.27 -4.58
N LEU A 452 -4.99 -24.57 -3.39
CA LEU A 452 -3.59 -24.41 -3.05
C LEU A 452 -2.76 -25.53 -3.68
N ASP A 453 -1.65 -25.16 -4.31
CA ASP A 453 -0.55 -26.09 -4.59
C ASP A 453 0.61 -25.76 -3.65
N PRO A 454 0.76 -26.45 -2.51
CA PRO A 454 1.78 -26.12 -1.50
C PRO A 454 3.20 -26.14 -2.04
N ARG A 455 3.44 -26.96 -3.06
CA ARG A 455 4.74 -27.09 -3.75
C ARG A 455 5.18 -25.81 -4.44
N LYS A 456 4.27 -24.87 -4.72
CA LYS A 456 4.61 -23.54 -5.28
C LYS A 456 5.25 -22.61 -4.25
N TYR A 457 5.21 -22.98 -2.97
CA TYR A 457 5.74 -22.25 -1.83
C TYR A 457 6.76 -23.06 -1.04
N ASP A 458 7.33 -24.15 -1.58
CA ASP A 458 8.17 -25.10 -0.82
C ASP A 458 7.53 -25.53 0.53
N ILE A 459 6.23 -25.88 0.50
CA ILE A 459 5.47 -26.43 1.63
C ILE A 459 5.09 -27.87 1.34
#